data_AF-A0AA43JPP5-F1
#
_entry.id   AF-A0AA43JPP5-F1
#
_cell.length_a   1.000
_cell.length_b   1.000
_cell.length_c   1.000
_cell.angle_alpha   90.00
_cell.angle_beta   90.00
_cell.angle_gamma   90.00
#
_symmetry.space_group_name_H-M   'P 1'
#
loop_
_entity.id
_entity.type
_entity.pdbx_description
1 polymer ?
#
loop_
_entity_poly.entity_id
_entity_poly.type
_entity_poly.pdbx_seq_one_letter_code
_entity_poly.pdbx_strand_id
1 'polypeptide(L)'
;MTYSALFVGSVAAVVAALGAAALGAGWSVGPVVLLLAALPVAGLALARRPITSAVPDMVFGSIDTGLLVIPAVLGGAAFGVAGAVAGSVIGDAITDSIAGFFEGGIAQWLRNIGIEESREAVTTALGKMAGCLAGGGGAMTLAGFMGVRLSIG
;
A
#
# COMPACT_ATOMS: atom_id res chain seq x y z
N MET A 1 -1.74 -21.29 10.34
CA MET A 1 -2.40 -19.97 10.30
C MET A 1 -1.84 -18.99 11.32
N THR A 2 -1.78 -19.32 12.61
CA THR A 2 -1.36 -18.38 13.68
C THR A 2 0.05 -17.80 13.48
N TYR A 3 1.04 -18.63 13.12
CA TYR A 3 2.41 -18.17 12.86
C TYR A 3 2.52 -17.22 11.65
N SER A 4 1.75 -17.48 10.59
CA SER A 4 1.73 -16.63 9.39
C SER A 4 1.13 -15.25 9.68
N ALA A 5 0.04 -15.20 10.45
CA ALA A 5 -0.59 -13.95 10.86
C ALA A 5 0.33 -13.13 11.80
N LEU A 6 0.98 -13.79 12.78
CA LEU A 6 1.95 -13.13 13.65
C LEU A 6 3.15 -12.57 12.88
N PHE A 7 3.65 -13.31 11.88
CA PHE A 7 4.74 -12.84 11.03
C PHE A 7 4.35 -11.59 10.25
N VAL A 8 3.24 -11.62 9.50
CA VAL A 8 2.74 -10.46 8.75
C VAL A 8 2.46 -9.28 9.69
N GLY A 9 1.83 -9.54 10.84
CA GLY A 9 1.56 -8.53 11.86
C GLY A 9 2.82 -7.87 12.42
N SER A 10 3.90 -8.65 12.63
CA SER A 10 5.18 -8.11 13.08
C SER A 10 5.82 -7.17 12.05
N VAL A 11 5.77 -7.51 10.76
CA VAL A 11 6.23 -6.63 9.68
C VAL A 11 5.40 -5.35 9.65
N ALA A 12 4.07 -5.46 9.74
CA ALA A 12 3.17 -4.30 9.79
C ALA A 12 3.47 -3.38 10.99
N ALA A 13 3.73 -3.95 12.17
CA ALA A 13 4.06 -3.20 13.37
C ALA A 13 5.39 -2.44 13.21
N VAL A 14 6.40 -3.07 12.59
CA VAL A 14 7.69 -2.41 12.30
C VAL A 14 7.51 -1.27 11.29
N VAL A 15 6.75 -1.49 10.21
CA VAL A 15 6.41 -0.45 9.23
C VAL A 15 5.73 0.75 9.92
N ALA A 16 4.71 0.49 10.75
CA ALA A 16 3.97 1.53 11.45
C ALA A 16 4.86 2.30 12.43
N ALA A 17 5.69 1.60 13.22
CA ALA A 17 6.59 2.22 14.18
C ALA A 17 7.65 3.09 13.50
N LEU A 18 8.30 2.59 12.44
CA LEU A 18 9.31 3.35 11.69
C LEU A 18 8.69 4.53 10.94
N GLY A 19 7.50 4.35 10.37
CA GLY A 19 6.75 5.45 9.75
C GLY A 19 6.43 6.54 10.76
N ALA A 20 5.82 6.20 11.90
CA ALA A 20 5.51 7.17 12.94
C ALA A 20 6.77 7.89 13.48
N ALA A 21 7.87 7.16 13.67
CA ALA A 21 9.13 7.74 14.12
C ALA A 21 9.75 8.71 13.09
N ALA A 22 9.81 8.32 11.81
CA ALA A 22 10.36 9.16 10.75
C ALA A 22 9.53 10.44 10.55
N LEU A 23 8.20 10.30 10.55
CA LEU A 23 7.27 11.42 10.46
C LEU A 23 7.35 12.34 11.68
N GLY A 24 7.45 11.77 12.89
CA GLY A 24 7.66 12.53 14.12
C GLY A 24 9.00 13.28 14.17
N ALA A 25 10.01 12.79 13.45
CA ALA A 25 11.29 13.47 13.26
C ALA A 25 11.26 14.56 12.17
N GLY A 26 10.10 14.84 11.56
CA GLY A 26 9.93 15.88 10.55
C GLY A 26 10.43 15.50 9.16
N TRP A 27 10.61 14.21 8.88
CA TRP A 27 11.03 13.76 7.54
C TRP A 27 9.86 13.88 6.54
N SER A 28 10.20 14.07 5.26
CA SER A 28 9.20 14.26 4.21
C SER A 28 8.31 13.03 4.02
N VAL A 29 6.99 13.22 4.09
CA VAL A 29 5.98 12.14 4.12
C VAL A 29 6.11 11.17 2.93
N GLY A 30 6.08 11.69 1.69
CA GLY A 30 6.10 10.86 0.49
C GLY A 30 7.32 9.93 0.40
N PRO A 31 8.55 10.46 0.41
CA PRO A 31 9.75 9.64 0.34
C PRO A 31 9.88 8.63 1.49
N VAL A 32 9.48 9.01 2.71
CA VAL A 32 9.47 8.09 3.87
C VAL A 32 8.56 6.90 3.60
N VAL A 33 7.32 7.16 3.21
CA VAL A 33 6.33 6.09 2.95
C VAL A 33 6.78 5.20 1.79
N LEU A 34 7.38 5.78 0.75
CA LEU A 34 7.94 5.02 -0.36
C LEU A 34 9.09 4.10 0.07
N LEU A 35 10.00 4.58 0.93
CA LEU A 35 11.11 3.77 1.45
C LEU A 35 10.62 2.62 2.35
N LEU A 36 9.53 2.82 3.10
CA LEU A 36 8.95 1.77 3.94
C LEU A 36 8.46 0.56 3.12
N ALA A 37 8.14 0.72 1.83
CA ALA A 37 7.77 -0.38 0.94
C ALA A 37 8.84 -1.49 0.86
N ALA A 38 10.11 -1.16 1.13
CA ALA A 38 11.20 -2.14 1.16
C ALA A 38 11.03 -3.18 2.29
N LEU A 39 10.35 -2.83 3.40
CA LEU A 39 10.19 -3.72 4.56
C LEU A 39 9.32 -4.95 4.27
N PRO A 40 8.09 -4.83 3.72
CA PRO A 40 7.33 -6.00 3.31
C PRO A 40 7.99 -6.81 2.19
N VAL A 41 8.74 -6.16 1.27
CA VAL A 41 9.55 -6.88 0.27
C VAL A 41 10.66 -7.69 0.93
N ALA A 42 11.36 -7.14 1.92
CA ALA A 42 12.32 -7.89 2.73
C ALA A 42 11.64 -9.02 3.52
N GLY A 43 10.41 -8.80 3.99
CA GLY A 43 9.57 -9.83 4.62
C GLY A 43 9.29 -11.02 3.69
N LEU A 44 9.00 -10.76 2.41
CA LEU A 44 8.85 -11.83 1.40
C LEU A 44 10.14 -12.64 1.25
N ALA A 45 11.29 -11.95 1.16
CA ALA A 45 12.59 -12.62 1.08
C ALA A 45 12.89 -13.47 2.32
N LEU A 46 12.60 -12.96 3.53
CA LEU A 46 12.76 -13.68 4.79
C LEU A 46 11.86 -14.92 4.87
N ALA A 47 10.63 -14.82 4.36
CA ALA A 47 9.70 -15.93 4.24
C ALA A 47 10.04 -16.89 3.09
N ARG A 48 11.17 -16.67 2.38
CA ARG A 48 11.60 -17.44 1.21
C ARG A 48 10.54 -17.49 0.11
N ARG A 49 9.82 -16.39 -0.09
CA ARG A 49 8.81 -16.23 -1.14
C ARG A 49 9.40 -15.43 -2.30
N PRO A 50 9.26 -15.90 -3.55
CA PRO A 50 9.79 -15.19 -4.70
C PRO A 50 9.00 -13.89 -4.90
N ILE A 51 9.69 -12.76 -5.04
CA ILE A 51 9.05 -11.45 -5.27
C ILE A 51 8.12 -11.48 -6.48
N THR A 52 8.49 -12.23 -7.53
CA THR A 52 7.68 -12.41 -8.74
C THR A 52 6.27 -12.94 -8.47
N SER A 53 6.10 -13.75 -7.41
CA SER A 53 4.77 -14.25 -7.01
C SER A 53 3.89 -13.19 -6.33
N ALA A 54 4.49 -12.13 -5.77
CA ALA A 54 3.80 -11.02 -5.14
C ALA A 54 3.54 -9.84 -6.10
N VAL A 55 4.11 -9.86 -7.31
CA VAL A 55 4.00 -8.74 -8.29
C VAL A 55 2.54 -8.35 -8.55
N PRO A 56 1.59 -9.27 -8.78
CA PRO A 56 0.19 -8.88 -8.99
C PRO A 56 -0.36 -8.08 -7.80
N ASP A 57 -0.15 -8.59 -6.59
CA ASP A 57 -0.59 -7.94 -5.35
C ASP A 57 0.10 -6.59 -5.11
N MET A 58 1.39 -6.45 -5.48
CA MET A 58 2.12 -5.18 -5.42
C MET A 58 1.55 -4.16 -6.42
N VAL A 59 1.20 -4.58 -7.63
CA VAL A 59 0.60 -3.71 -8.64
C VAL A 59 -0.79 -3.26 -8.17
N PHE A 60 -1.62 -4.18 -7.66
CA PHE A 60 -2.94 -3.83 -7.14
C PHE A 60 -2.86 -2.85 -5.98
N GLY A 61 -2.06 -3.14 -4.96
CA GLY A 61 -1.88 -2.22 -3.83
C GLY A 61 -1.34 -0.86 -4.26
N SER A 62 -0.47 -0.82 -5.28
CA SER A 62 0.06 0.45 -5.80
C SER A 62 -1.02 1.30 -6.47
N ILE A 63 -1.91 0.67 -7.25
CA ILE A 63 -3.03 1.35 -7.91
C ILE A 63 -4.04 1.82 -6.87
N ASP A 64 -4.43 0.93 -5.97
CA ASP A 64 -5.42 1.19 -4.93
C ASP A 64 -5.01 2.40 -4.07
N THR A 65 -3.92 2.25 -3.31
CA THR A 65 -3.49 3.30 -2.38
C THR A 65 -2.88 4.51 -3.09
N GLY A 66 -2.27 4.31 -4.27
CA GLY A 66 -1.74 5.42 -5.07
C GLY A 66 -2.83 6.39 -5.53
N LEU A 67 -3.99 5.87 -5.96
CA LEU A 67 -5.13 6.69 -6.34
C LEU A 67 -5.86 7.26 -5.11
N LEU A 68 -5.91 6.52 -3.99
CA LEU A 68 -6.51 6.96 -2.72
C LEU A 68 -5.88 8.26 -2.19
N VAL A 69 -4.60 8.49 -2.47
CA VAL A 69 -3.89 9.71 -2.04
C VAL A 69 -4.59 10.97 -2.55
N ILE A 70 -5.21 10.93 -3.73
CA ILE A 70 -5.86 12.10 -4.33
C ILE A 70 -7.02 12.61 -3.43
N PRO A 71 -8.08 11.82 -3.15
CA PRO A 71 -9.17 12.27 -2.28
C PRO A 71 -8.71 12.52 -0.84
N ALA A 72 -7.72 11.77 -0.32
CA ALA A 72 -7.15 12.04 1.00
C ALA A 72 -6.50 13.44 1.09
N VAL A 73 -5.69 13.80 0.09
CA VAL A 73 -5.04 15.11 0.01
C VAL A 73 -6.06 16.23 -0.22
N LEU A 74 -7.01 16.04 -1.14
CA LEU A 74 -8.07 17.02 -1.39
C LEU A 74 -8.95 17.25 -0.16
N GLY A 75 -9.33 16.17 0.52
CA GLY A 75 -10.07 16.24 1.77
C GLY A 75 -9.27 16.96 2.86
N GLY A 76 -7.97 16.64 2.99
CA GLY A 76 -7.06 17.31 3.90
C GLY A 76 -6.96 18.82 3.65
N ALA A 77 -6.83 19.22 2.38
CA ALA A 77 -6.77 20.62 1.99
C ALA A 77 -8.09 21.37 2.25
N ALA A 78 -9.24 20.71 2.08
CA ALA A 78 -10.55 21.34 2.22
C ALA A 78 -11.07 21.39 3.67
N PHE A 79 -10.81 20.34 4.47
CA PHE A 79 -11.42 20.19 5.80
C PHE A 79 -10.43 19.73 6.89
N GLY A 80 -9.12 19.87 6.65
CA GLY A 80 -8.08 19.47 7.59
C GLY A 80 -8.08 17.96 7.86
N VAL A 81 -7.70 17.55 9.07
CA VAL A 81 -7.56 16.13 9.44
C VAL A 81 -8.85 15.33 9.22
N ALA A 82 -10.01 15.89 9.58
CA ALA A 82 -11.30 15.23 9.39
C ALA A 82 -11.58 14.96 7.90
N GLY A 83 -11.26 15.94 7.03
CA GLY A 83 -11.36 15.79 5.59
C GLY A 83 -10.38 14.78 5.03
N ALA A 84 -9.14 14.74 5.53
CA ALA A 84 -8.16 13.73 5.11
C ALA A 84 -8.64 12.32 5.46
N VAL A 85 -9.17 12.10 6.66
CA VAL A 85 -9.73 10.80 7.08
C VAL A 85 -10.93 10.42 6.22
N ALA A 86 -11.89 11.34 6.04
CA ALA A 86 -13.06 11.08 5.20
C ALA A 86 -12.69 10.82 3.74
N GLY A 87 -11.76 11.62 3.20
CA GLY A 87 -11.22 11.48 1.85
C GLY A 87 -10.49 10.15 1.66
N SER A 88 -9.70 9.70 2.65
CA SER A 88 -9.08 8.38 2.64
C SER A 88 -10.11 7.27 2.64
N VAL A 89 -11.13 7.29 3.52
CA VAL A 89 -12.16 6.23 3.59
C VAL A 89 -12.99 6.16 2.30
N ILE A 90 -13.40 7.30 1.75
CA ILE A 90 -14.15 7.35 0.49
C ILE A 90 -13.27 6.93 -0.68
N GLY A 91 -12.02 7.40 -0.69
CA GLY A 91 -11.01 7.04 -1.69
C GLY A 91 -10.79 5.54 -1.72
N ASP A 92 -10.50 4.95 -0.57
CA ASP A 92 -10.33 3.51 -0.34
C ASP A 92 -11.48 2.71 -0.92
N ALA A 93 -12.73 3.05 -0.57
CA ALA A 93 -13.89 2.34 -1.10
C ALA A 93 -13.98 2.38 -2.65
N ILE A 94 -13.62 3.50 -3.27
CA ILE A 94 -13.61 3.64 -4.73
C ILE A 94 -12.45 2.85 -5.33
N THR A 95 -11.25 3.00 -4.78
CA THR A 95 -10.03 2.41 -5.33
C THR A 95 -9.97 0.91 -5.11
N ASP A 96 -10.51 0.39 -4.01
CA ASP A 96 -10.73 -1.04 -3.80
C ASP A 96 -11.73 -1.62 -4.80
N SER A 97 -12.80 -0.88 -5.15
CA SER A 97 -13.73 -1.34 -6.19
C SER A 97 -13.04 -1.44 -7.56
N ILE A 98 -12.18 -0.49 -7.89
CA ILE A 98 -11.41 -0.49 -9.13
C ILE A 98 -10.37 -1.62 -9.10
N ALA A 99 -9.56 -1.70 -8.04
CA ALA A 99 -8.53 -2.71 -7.86
C ALA A 99 -9.13 -4.13 -7.84
N GLY A 100 -10.26 -4.31 -7.17
CA GLY A 100 -11.03 -5.55 -7.13
C GLY A 100 -11.54 -5.99 -8.51
N PHE A 101 -11.94 -5.05 -9.37
CA PHE A 101 -12.28 -5.37 -10.76
C PHE A 101 -11.07 -5.93 -11.54
N PHE A 102 -9.88 -5.32 -11.39
CA PHE A 102 -8.67 -5.84 -12.00
C PHE A 102 -8.21 -7.17 -11.38
N GLU A 103 -8.30 -7.30 -10.06
CA GLU A 103 -7.97 -8.52 -9.32
C GLU A 103 -8.85 -9.69 -9.77
N GLY A 104 -10.16 -9.46 -9.84
CA GLY A 104 -11.13 -10.44 -10.36
C GLY A 104 -10.92 -10.78 -11.83
N GLY A 105 -10.58 -9.79 -12.67
CA GLY A 105 -10.29 -9.99 -14.09
C GLY A 105 -9.05 -10.85 -14.33
N ILE A 106 -7.93 -10.55 -13.63
CA ILE A 106 -6.70 -11.34 -13.72
C ILE A 106 -6.92 -12.75 -13.17
N ALA A 107 -7.62 -12.86 -12.04
CA ALA A 107 -8.00 -14.14 -11.46
C ALA A 107 -8.81 -15.01 -12.44
N GLN A 108 -9.79 -14.40 -13.13
CA GLN A 108 -10.61 -15.10 -14.13
C GLN A 108 -9.80 -15.50 -15.36
N TRP A 109 -8.89 -14.63 -15.83
CA TRP A 109 -7.99 -14.95 -16.94
C TRP A 109 -7.06 -16.12 -16.60
N LEU A 110 -6.42 -16.11 -15.42
CA LEU A 110 -5.55 -17.19 -14.94
C LEU A 110 -6.29 -18.53 -14.85
N ARG A 111 -7.51 -18.53 -14.31
CA ARG A 111 -8.36 -19.73 -14.26
C ARG A 111 -8.70 -20.25 -15.66
N ASN A 112 -9.00 -19.37 -16.61
CA ASN A 112 -9.33 -19.76 -17.98
C ASN A 112 -8.16 -20.44 -18.72
N ILE A 113 -6.92 -20.15 -18.34
CA ILE A 113 -5.71 -20.82 -18.88
C ILE A 113 -5.22 -21.98 -18.01
N GLY A 114 -6.03 -22.42 -17.04
CA GLY A 114 -5.75 -23.60 -16.20
C GLY A 114 -4.76 -23.36 -15.07
N ILE A 115 -4.45 -22.11 -14.72
CA ILE A 115 -3.57 -21.78 -13.58
C ILE A 115 -4.45 -21.61 -12.34
N GLU A 116 -4.33 -22.53 -11.38
CA GLU A 116 -4.94 -22.37 -10.06
C GLU A 116 -4.29 -21.21 -9.30
N GLU A 117 -5.10 -20.24 -8.88
CA GLU A 117 -4.69 -19.18 -7.97
C GLU A 117 -4.40 -19.74 -6.57
N SER A 118 -3.22 -20.32 -6.36
CA SER A 118 -2.71 -20.57 -5.01
C SER A 118 -2.10 -19.29 -4.46
N ARG A 119 -2.96 -18.32 -4.11
CA ARG A 119 -2.51 -17.12 -3.39
C ARG A 119 -2.22 -17.49 -1.95
N GLU A 120 -0.94 -17.69 -1.65
CA GLU A 120 -0.51 -17.95 -0.29
C GLU A 120 -0.65 -16.68 0.57
N ALA A 121 -1.30 -16.80 1.72
CA ALA A 121 -1.68 -15.66 2.57
C ALA A 121 -0.51 -14.72 2.92
N VAL A 122 0.71 -15.25 3.16
CA VAL A 122 1.88 -14.43 3.47
C VAL A 122 2.34 -13.61 2.25
N THR A 123 2.41 -14.26 1.08
CA THR A 123 2.79 -13.63 -0.18
C THR A 123 1.83 -12.50 -0.53
N THR A 124 0.53 -12.77 -0.45
CA THR A 124 -0.50 -11.77 -0.78
C THR A 124 -0.52 -10.62 0.21
N ALA A 125 -0.45 -10.89 1.52
CA ALA A 125 -0.49 -9.83 2.51
C ALA A 125 0.73 -8.89 2.41
N LEU A 126 1.95 -9.45 2.30
CA LEU A 126 3.15 -8.64 2.16
C LEU A 126 3.24 -7.97 0.78
N GLY A 127 2.78 -8.64 -0.28
CA GLY A 127 2.68 -8.07 -1.63
C GLY A 127 1.78 -6.84 -1.66
N LYS A 128 0.55 -6.95 -1.14
CA LYS A 128 -0.39 -5.81 -1.04
C LYS A 128 0.18 -4.69 -0.18
N MET A 129 0.73 -5.00 0.99
CA MET A 129 1.36 -4.00 1.88
C MET A 129 2.51 -3.26 1.18
N ALA A 130 3.39 -3.97 0.46
CA ALA A 130 4.46 -3.36 -0.31
C ALA A 130 3.92 -2.45 -1.42
N GLY A 131 2.90 -2.93 -2.14
CA GLY A 131 2.21 -2.16 -3.17
C GLY A 131 1.60 -0.87 -2.63
N CYS A 132 0.81 -0.95 -1.56
CA CYS A 132 0.16 0.21 -0.95
C CYS A 132 1.16 1.29 -0.52
N LEU A 133 2.27 0.88 0.13
CA LEU A 133 3.33 1.80 0.53
C LEU A 133 4.05 2.41 -0.69
N ALA A 134 4.33 1.61 -1.71
CA ALA A 134 5.00 2.09 -2.92
C ALA A 134 4.12 3.05 -3.74
N GLY A 135 2.86 2.69 -3.97
CA GLY A 135 1.89 3.52 -4.70
C GLY A 135 1.57 4.80 -3.95
N GLY A 136 1.21 4.68 -2.66
CA GLY A 136 0.91 5.83 -1.82
C GLY A 136 2.11 6.76 -1.64
N GLY A 137 3.27 6.20 -1.29
CA GLY A 137 4.53 6.93 -1.16
C GLY A 137 4.98 7.59 -2.45
N GLY A 138 4.86 6.89 -3.59
CA GLY A 138 5.15 7.41 -4.92
C GLY A 138 4.24 8.58 -5.29
N ALA A 139 2.92 8.42 -5.15
CA ALA A 139 1.94 9.47 -5.42
C ALA A 139 2.18 10.71 -4.55
N MET A 140 2.42 10.54 -3.25
CA MET A 140 2.74 11.65 -2.34
C MET A 140 4.07 12.32 -2.66
N THR A 141 5.09 11.55 -3.06
CA THR A 141 6.39 12.09 -3.49
C THR A 141 6.23 12.96 -4.74
N LEU A 142 5.48 12.48 -5.74
CA LEU A 142 5.16 13.22 -6.95
C LEU A 142 4.35 14.48 -6.65
N ALA A 143 3.34 14.39 -5.79
CA ALA A 143 2.56 15.54 -5.35
C ALA A 143 3.46 16.60 -4.68
N GLY A 144 4.41 16.16 -3.85
CA GLY A 144 5.42 17.05 -3.26
C GLY A 144 6.27 17.78 -4.30
N PHE A 145 6.73 17.09 -5.34
CA PHE A 145 7.45 17.71 -6.46
C PHE A 145 6.59 18.68 -7.27
N MET A 146 5.27 18.46 -7.32
CA MET A 146 4.30 19.37 -7.95
C MET A 146 3.92 20.55 -7.04
N GLY A 147 4.54 20.69 -5.87
CA GLY A 147 4.33 21.81 -4.95
C GLY A 147 3.24 21.60 -3.91
N VAL A 148 2.64 20.40 -3.82
CA VAL A 148 1.69 20.05 -2.76
C VAL A 148 2.45 19.90 -1.44
N ARG A 149 2.15 20.77 -0.47
CA ARG A 149 2.76 20.68 0.87
C ARG A 149 2.03 19.65 1.71
N LEU A 150 2.61 18.46 1.79
CA LEU A 150 2.22 17.40 2.72
C LEU A 150 3.01 17.60 4.03
N SER A 151 2.69 18.64 4.79
CA SER A 151 3.34 18.95 6.07
C SER A 151 2.60 18.33 7.25
N ILE A 152 3.35 17.89 8.25
CA ILE A 152 2.83 17.60 9.58
C ILE A 152 3.06 18.88 10.40
N GLY A 153 2.10 19.80 10.36
CA GLY A 153 2.20 21.12 11.00
C GLY A 153 2.68 22.20 10.05
#